data_AF-C6R7U6-F1
#
_entry.id   AF-C6R7U6-F1
#
_cell.length_a   1.000
_cell.length_b   1.000
_cell.length_c   1.000
_cell.angle_alpha   90.00
_cell.angle_beta   90.00
_cell.angle_gamma   90.00
#
_symmetry.space_group_name_H-M   'P 1'
#
loop_
_entity.id
_entity.type
_entity.pdbx_description
1 polymer ?
#
loop_
_entity_poly.entity_id
_entity_poly.type
_entity_poly.pdbx_seq_one_letter_code
_entity_poly.pdbx_strand_id
1 'polypeptide(L)'
;MTATPPSPAPAPRAQRPPRKQQRPESVTYMLWLWLGALCGEAVHQVLNVVLTLLNHDVLMSQAKEMAKSAPAGVDEAQLSDAFLRTAAYGSVALSAAISLAIIVLLAFLLRSLANRSKRAGTSRRVWFAFSLYFGFRILLTFMVTPAGADVPDWLFAADGMVQILVGVAAVLGLIFSVRAETLDYTGELEQMRELEKELEQAQREKKRAEEERKRSKDDQRGNRDGSKRDRTNRTDRVGRSDQEDKR
;
A
#
# COMPACT_ATOMS: atom_id res chain seq x y z
N MET A 1 -68.34 6.85 -15.13
CA MET A 1 -66.94 6.42 -15.18
C MET A 1 -66.07 7.66 -15.12
N THR A 2 -65.57 8.01 -13.93
CA THR A 2 -64.78 9.23 -13.69
C THR A 2 -63.31 8.94 -13.94
N ALA A 3 -62.72 9.62 -14.93
CA ALA A 3 -61.32 9.49 -15.28
C ALA A 3 -60.42 10.19 -14.26
N THR A 4 -59.44 9.47 -13.72
CA THR A 4 -58.40 9.99 -12.82
C THR A 4 -57.37 10.80 -13.62
N PRO A 5 -56.91 11.98 -13.15
CA PRO A 5 -55.90 12.76 -13.85
C PRO A 5 -54.50 12.10 -13.75
N PRO A 6 -53.60 12.33 -14.72
CA PRO A 6 -52.26 11.75 -14.72
C PRO A 6 -51.38 12.35 -13.63
N SER A 7 -50.58 11.48 -13.00
CA SER A 7 -49.61 11.81 -11.95
C SER A 7 -48.51 12.74 -12.48
N PRO A 8 -48.11 13.81 -11.76
CA PRO A 8 -47.07 14.72 -12.22
C PRO A 8 -45.69 14.03 -12.21
N ALA A 9 -44.91 14.25 -13.27
CA ALA A 9 -43.57 13.73 -13.43
C ALA A 9 -42.63 14.14 -12.27
N PRO A 10 -41.63 13.33 -11.89
CA PRO A 10 -40.70 13.67 -10.82
C PRO A 10 -39.90 14.92 -11.21
N ALA A 11 -39.93 15.94 -10.35
CA ALA A 11 -39.12 17.14 -10.54
C ALA A 11 -37.63 16.78 -10.70
N PRO A 12 -36.89 17.41 -11.63
CA PRO A 12 -35.46 17.21 -11.75
C PRO A 12 -34.79 17.56 -10.42
N ARG A 13 -34.03 16.60 -9.85
CA ARG A 13 -33.26 16.81 -8.62
C ARG A 13 -32.42 18.07 -8.79
N ALA A 14 -32.75 19.11 -8.01
CA ALA A 14 -31.93 20.31 -7.90
C ALA A 14 -30.49 19.88 -7.60
N GLN A 15 -29.61 20.07 -8.58
CA GLN A 15 -28.18 19.89 -8.40
C GLN A 15 -27.77 20.90 -7.32
N ARG A 16 -27.40 20.40 -6.13
CA ARG A 16 -26.85 21.23 -5.07
C ARG A 16 -25.66 22.00 -5.66
N PRO A 17 -25.55 23.31 -5.42
CA PRO A 17 -24.42 24.10 -5.93
C PRO A 17 -23.11 23.49 -5.42
N PRO A 18 -22.01 23.58 -6.18
CA PRO A 18 -20.73 23.02 -5.79
C PRO A 18 -20.30 23.70 -4.48
N ARG A 19 -20.41 22.98 -3.36
CA ARG A 19 -19.78 23.40 -2.10
C ARG A 19 -18.32 23.64 -2.44
N LYS A 20 -17.85 24.88 -2.28
CA LYS A 20 -16.41 25.17 -2.19
C LYS A 20 -15.85 24.12 -1.22
N GLN A 21 -15.10 23.16 -1.76
CA GLN A 21 -14.62 22.00 -1.02
C GLN A 21 -13.61 22.47 0.02
N GLN A 22 -14.11 22.90 1.17
CA GLN A 22 -13.31 23.05 2.39
C GLN A 22 -12.65 21.71 2.66
N ARG A 23 -11.35 21.73 2.95
CA ARG A 23 -10.59 20.52 3.31
C ARG A 23 -11.35 19.80 4.43
N PRO A 24 -11.70 18.50 4.27
CA PRO A 24 -12.32 17.74 5.33
C PRO A 24 -11.45 17.78 6.59
N GLU A 25 -12.08 17.82 7.77
CA GLU A 25 -11.34 17.84 9.04
C GLU A 25 -10.42 16.62 9.18
N SER A 26 -10.83 15.45 8.65
CA SER A 26 -10.01 14.24 8.60
C SER A 26 -8.68 14.44 7.86
N VAL A 27 -8.70 15.22 6.77
CA VAL A 27 -7.50 15.53 5.96
C VAL A 27 -6.60 16.48 6.74
N THR A 28 -7.18 17.45 7.45
CA THR A 28 -6.43 18.37 8.31
C THR A 28 -5.73 17.60 9.44
N TYR A 29 -6.43 16.72 10.15
CA TYR A 29 -5.84 15.90 11.21
C TYR A 29 -4.78 14.93 10.69
N MET A 30 -5.01 14.27 9.54
CA MET A 30 -4.00 13.45 8.88
C MET A 30 -2.72 14.26 8.60
N LEU A 31 -2.85 15.45 8.00
CA LEU A 31 -1.70 16.29 7.66
C LEU A 31 -0.96 16.76 8.92
N TRP A 32 -1.66 17.11 9.99
CA TRP A 32 -1.04 17.49 11.27
C TRP A 32 -0.32 16.33 11.95
N LEU A 33 -0.91 15.14 11.94
CA LEU A 33 -0.31 13.94 12.50
C LEU A 33 0.94 13.51 11.73
N TRP A 34 0.88 13.54 10.40
CA TRP A 34 2.03 13.26 9.54
C TRP A 34 3.10 14.36 9.63
N LEU A 35 2.72 15.62 9.79
CA LEU A 35 3.66 16.70 10.05
C LEU A 35 4.34 16.51 11.42
N GLY A 36 3.58 16.15 12.45
CA GLY A 36 4.10 15.84 13.78
C GLY A 36 5.08 14.67 13.76
N ALA A 37 4.74 13.58 13.05
CA ALA A 37 5.63 12.44 12.84
C ALA A 37 6.91 12.86 12.11
N LEU A 38 6.81 13.70 11.08
CA LEU A 38 7.97 14.22 10.33
C LEU A 38 8.87 15.10 11.20
N CYS A 39 8.29 15.99 12.01
CA CYS A 39 9.05 16.84 12.93
C CYS A 39 9.75 15.99 14.01
N GLY A 40 9.05 15.02 14.60
CA GLY A 40 9.64 14.11 15.57
C GLY A 40 10.74 13.24 14.95
N GLU A 41 10.59 12.83 13.70
CA GLU A 41 11.63 12.09 12.98
C GLU A 41 12.88 12.95 12.76
N ALA A 42 12.73 14.24 12.47
CA ALA A 42 13.85 15.15 12.38
C ALA A 42 14.57 15.32 13.72
N VAL A 43 13.81 15.42 14.83
CA VAL A 43 14.39 15.47 16.18
C VAL A 43 15.13 14.18 16.49
N HIS A 44 14.53 13.03 16.23
CA HIS A 44 15.17 11.72 16.38
C HIS A 44 16.46 11.63 15.57
N GLN A 45 16.48 12.09 14.32
CA GLN A 45 17.68 12.07 13.49
C GLN A 45 18.81 12.91 14.09
N VAL A 46 18.50 14.08 14.68
CA VAL A 46 19.49 14.90 15.37
C VAL A 46 19.99 14.20 16.63
N LEU A 47 19.10 13.67 17.46
CA LEU A 47 19.47 12.93 18.68
C LEU A 47 20.34 11.72 18.35
N ASN A 48 20.00 10.95 17.32
CA ASN A 48 20.75 9.78 16.90
C ASN A 48 22.16 10.13 16.39
N VAL A 49 22.31 11.23 15.64
CA VAL A 49 23.64 11.73 15.23
C VAL A 49 24.45 12.14 16.45
N VAL A 50 23.85 12.88 17.39
CA VAL A 50 24.53 13.28 18.64
C VAL A 50 24.94 12.05 19.45
N LEU A 51 24.05 11.07 19.63
CA LEU A 51 24.32 9.80 20.31
C LEU A 51 25.48 9.05 19.66
N THR A 52 25.52 9.01 18.33
CA THR A 52 26.59 8.32 17.58
C THR A 52 27.93 9.03 17.71
N LEU A 53 27.94 10.37 17.71
CA LEU A 53 29.16 11.16 17.90
C LEU A 53 29.69 11.11 19.33
N LEU A 54 28.80 11.02 20.33
CA LEU A 54 29.19 10.85 21.73
C LEU A 54 29.71 9.42 22.01
N ASN A 55 29.19 8.41 21.30
CA ASN A 55 29.64 7.02 21.39
C ASN A 55 30.84 6.71 20.49
N HIS A 56 31.93 7.44 20.68
CA HIS A 56 33.14 7.28 19.88
C HIS A 56 33.67 5.83 19.87
N ASP A 57 33.64 5.17 21.02
CA ASP A 57 34.21 3.82 21.17
C ASP A 57 33.39 2.75 20.45
N VAL A 58 32.06 2.87 20.47
CA VAL A 58 31.16 1.98 19.73
C VAL A 58 31.27 2.23 18.23
N LEU A 59 31.38 3.49 17.81
CA LEU A 59 31.56 3.82 16.40
C LEU A 59 32.89 3.25 15.86
N MET A 60 33.96 3.34 16.66
CA MET A 60 35.28 2.85 16.27
C MET A 60 35.36 1.32 16.32
N SER A 61 34.66 0.66 17.24
CA SER A 61 34.60 -0.81 17.27
C SER A 61 33.84 -1.37 16.06
N GLN A 62 32.71 -0.75 15.67
CA GLN A 62 31.97 -1.12 14.47
C GLN A 62 32.78 -0.90 13.18
N ALA A 63 33.51 0.22 13.09
CA ALA A 63 34.40 0.49 11.96
C ALA A 63 35.51 -0.56 11.85
N LYS A 64 36.08 -0.98 13.00
CA LYS A 64 37.07 -2.07 13.06
C LYS A 64 36.48 -3.42 12.66
N GLU A 65 35.26 -3.75 13.09
CA GLU A 65 34.60 -5.00 12.66
C GLU A 65 34.29 -5.03 11.16
N MET A 66 33.83 -3.90 10.59
CA MET A 66 33.62 -3.79 9.15
C MET A 66 34.93 -3.90 8.37
N ALA A 67 36.02 -3.32 8.87
CA ALA A 67 37.34 -3.45 8.26
C ALA A 67 37.86 -4.89 8.27
N LYS A 68 37.62 -5.64 9.36
CA LYS A 68 37.92 -7.08 9.45
C LYS A 68 37.08 -7.95 8.52
N SER A 69 35.93 -7.45 8.09
CA SER A 69 35.02 -8.12 7.16
C SER A 69 35.35 -7.82 5.69
N ALA A 70 36.33 -6.96 5.42
CA ALA A 70 36.79 -6.65 4.06
C ALA A 70 37.54 -7.84 3.43
N PRO A 71 37.60 -7.94 2.09
CA PRO A 71 38.22 -9.07 1.39
C PRO A 71 39.66 -9.32 1.86
N ALA A 72 40.01 -10.60 2.04
CA ALA A 72 41.34 -11.03 2.45
C ALA A 72 42.42 -10.44 1.53
N GLY A 73 43.26 -9.55 2.06
CA GLY A 73 44.32 -8.85 1.31
C GLY A 73 44.57 -7.40 1.71
N VAL A 74 43.73 -6.81 2.56
CA VAL A 74 44.02 -5.50 3.17
C VAL A 74 44.77 -5.74 4.48
N ASP A 75 46.07 -5.42 4.52
CA ASP A 75 46.84 -5.46 5.77
C ASP A 75 46.17 -4.55 6.83
N GLU A 76 45.94 -5.06 8.04
CA GLU A 76 45.45 -4.27 9.19
C GLU A 76 46.35 -3.04 9.45
N ALA A 77 47.63 -3.10 9.03
CA ALA A 77 48.58 -2.00 9.10
C ALA A 77 48.40 -0.91 8.02
N GLN A 78 47.77 -1.22 6.88
CA GLN A 78 47.48 -0.25 5.81
C GLN A 78 46.17 0.52 6.06
N LEU A 79 45.27 -0.04 6.85
CA LEU A 79 44.11 0.66 7.39
C LEU A 79 44.56 1.64 8.48
N SER A 80 45.19 2.75 8.07
CA SER A 80 45.62 3.79 9.00
C SER A 80 44.45 4.21 9.91
N ASP A 81 44.73 4.50 11.18
CA ASP A 81 43.73 5.03 12.12
C ASP A 81 43.01 6.27 11.57
N ALA A 82 43.71 7.07 10.75
CA ALA A 82 43.13 8.21 10.04
C ALA A 82 42.08 7.78 9.00
N PHE A 83 42.35 6.71 8.24
CA PHE A 83 41.37 6.15 7.30
C PHE A 83 40.19 5.52 8.05
N LEU A 84 40.42 4.79 9.14
CA LEU A 84 39.35 4.21 9.96
C LEU A 84 38.44 5.29 10.54
N ARG A 85 39.01 6.36 11.09
CA ARG A 85 38.25 7.52 11.58
C ARG A 85 37.46 8.18 10.46
N THR A 86 38.10 8.43 9.32
CA THR A 86 37.44 9.07 8.17
C THR A 86 36.29 8.21 7.64
N ALA A 87 36.47 6.89 7.56
CA ALA A 87 35.44 5.95 7.15
C ALA A 87 34.29 5.88 8.16
N ALA A 88 34.59 5.86 9.46
CA ALA A 88 33.61 5.84 10.54
C ALA A 88 32.73 7.10 10.52
N TYR A 89 33.33 8.30 10.57
CA TYR A 89 32.58 9.56 10.51
C TYR A 89 31.93 9.79 9.14
N GLY A 90 32.59 9.37 8.06
CA GLY A 90 32.05 9.44 6.70
C GLY A 90 30.78 8.60 6.54
N SER A 91 30.75 7.40 7.14
CA SER A 91 29.57 6.52 7.15
C SER A 91 28.42 7.16 7.93
N VAL A 92 28.71 7.73 9.11
CA VAL A 92 27.70 8.45 9.92
C VAL A 92 27.15 9.66 9.15
N ALA A 93 28.02 10.45 8.53
CA ALA A 93 27.62 11.62 7.74
C ALA A 93 26.78 11.23 6.51
N LEU A 94 27.17 10.17 5.79
CA LEU A 94 26.42 9.65 4.65
C LEU A 94 25.06 9.12 5.07
N SER A 95 25.00 8.34 6.15
CA SER A 95 23.75 7.84 6.72
C SER A 95 22.83 8.99 7.12
N ALA A 96 23.36 10.01 7.81
CA ALA A 96 22.60 11.19 8.17
C ALA A 96 22.10 11.98 6.96
N ALA A 97 22.90 12.10 5.89
CA ALA A 97 22.51 12.75 4.65
C ALA A 97 21.38 12.00 3.92
N ILE A 98 21.45 10.66 3.87
CA ILE A 98 20.38 9.82 3.30
C ILE A 98 19.09 9.98 4.10
N SER A 99 19.16 9.88 5.43
CA SER A 99 18.00 10.10 6.30
C SER A 99 17.40 11.49 6.11
N LEU A 100 18.23 12.53 6.02
CA LEU A 100 17.76 13.89 5.75
C LEU A 100 17.09 14.00 4.39
N ALA A 101 17.64 13.36 3.35
CA ALA A 101 17.01 13.33 2.03
C ALA A 101 15.63 12.67 2.06
N ILE A 102 15.46 11.60 2.85
CA ILE A 102 14.16 10.95 3.07
C ILE A 102 13.18 11.90 3.76
N ILE A 103 13.61 12.62 4.80
CA ILE A 103 12.78 13.63 5.50
C ILE A 103 12.32 14.72 4.52
N VAL A 104 13.23 15.25 3.70
CA VAL A 104 12.90 16.28 2.69
C VAL A 104 11.91 15.74 1.65
N LEU A 105 12.10 14.50 1.19
CA LEU A 105 11.16 13.84 0.29
C LEU A 105 9.77 13.69 0.93
N LEU A 106 9.70 13.23 2.18
CA LEU A 106 8.43 13.10 2.91
C LEU A 106 7.74 14.45 3.12
N ALA A 107 8.50 15.50 3.43
CA ALA A 107 8.01 16.88 3.52
C ALA A 107 7.40 17.34 2.18
N PHE A 108 8.10 17.07 1.07
CA PHE A 108 7.61 17.39 -0.27
C PHE A 108 6.32 16.64 -0.60
N LEU A 109 6.24 15.35 -0.29
CA LEU A 109 5.04 14.54 -0.49
C LEU A 109 3.87 15.03 0.37
N LEU A 110 4.14 15.42 1.62
CA LEU A 110 3.14 15.97 2.53
C LEU A 110 2.61 17.31 2.01
N ARG A 111 3.49 18.18 1.51
CA ARG A 111 3.10 19.45 0.88
C ARG A 111 2.34 19.26 -0.43
N SER A 112 2.72 18.28 -1.24
CA SER A 112 1.99 17.89 -2.45
C SER A 112 0.56 17.45 -2.13
N LEU A 113 0.39 16.68 -1.04
CA LEU A 113 -0.91 16.24 -0.56
C LEU A 113 -1.75 17.39 0.00
N ALA A 114 -1.14 18.30 0.76
CA ALA A 114 -1.80 19.51 1.23
C ALA A 114 -2.32 20.35 0.05
N ASN A 115 -1.50 20.55 -0.98
CA ASN A 115 -1.84 21.41 -2.13
C ASN A 115 -2.74 20.74 -3.18
N ARG A 116 -3.23 19.52 -2.94
CA ARG A 116 -4.16 18.82 -3.86
C ARG A 116 -3.62 18.71 -5.30
N SER A 117 -2.31 18.45 -5.41
CA SER A 117 -1.68 18.29 -6.72
C SER A 117 -2.25 17.06 -7.45
N LYS A 118 -2.06 16.97 -8.77
CA LYS A 118 -2.43 15.76 -9.56
C LYS A 118 -1.77 14.47 -9.02
N ARG A 119 -0.78 14.58 -8.13
CA ARG A 119 -0.04 13.48 -7.50
C ARG A 119 -0.47 13.20 -6.05
N ALA A 120 -1.59 13.77 -5.59
CA ALA A 120 -2.08 13.61 -4.22
C ALA A 120 -2.31 12.13 -3.84
N GLY A 121 -2.89 11.33 -4.75
CA GLY A 121 -3.06 9.89 -4.54
C GLY A 121 -1.74 9.14 -4.36
N THR A 122 -0.75 9.36 -5.24
CA THR A 122 0.59 8.75 -5.11
C THR A 122 1.28 9.19 -3.82
N SER A 123 1.18 10.47 -3.47
CA SER A 123 1.79 11.02 -2.25
C SER A 123 1.22 10.36 -1.00
N ARG A 124 -0.09 10.09 -0.98
CA ARG A 124 -0.77 9.35 0.10
C ARG A 124 -0.29 7.89 0.19
N ARG A 125 -0.14 7.19 -0.94
CA ARG A 125 0.33 5.79 -0.96
C ARG A 125 1.76 5.63 -0.44
N VAL A 126 2.64 6.55 -0.81
CA VAL A 126 4.02 6.56 -0.28
C VAL A 126 4.00 6.86 1.22
N TRP A 127 3.23 7.86 1.66
CA TRP A 127 3.04 8.15 3.09
C TRP A 127 2.41 6.98 3.87
N PHE A 128 1.52 6.21 3.24
CA PHE A 128 0.94 5.00 3.82
C PHE A 128 2.03 3.96 4.13
N ALA A 129 2.90 3.67 3.14
CA ALA A 129 4.01 2.74 3.32
C ALA A 129 4.99 3.22 4.41
N PHE A 130 5.34 4.51 4.42
CA PHE A 130 6.20 5.08 5.46
C PHE A 130 5.55 5.07 6.83
N SER A 131 4.24 5.27 6.93
CA SER A 131 3.52 5.20 8.21
C SER A 131 3.53 3.79 8.79
N LEU A 132 3.40 2.76 7.94
CA LEU A 132 3.58 1.37 8.36
C LEU A 132 5.01 1.10 8.81
N TYR A 133 6.00 1.62 8.07
CA TYR A 133 7.41 1.52 8.47
C TYR A 133 7.66 2.18 9.84
N PHE A 134 7.17 3.40 10.08
CA PHE A 134 7.30 4.07 11.38
C PHE A 134 6.58 3.32 12.50
N GLY A 135 5.40 2.77 12.22
CA GLY A 135 4.67 1.92 13.18
C GLY A 135 5.44 0.66 13.54
N PHE A 136 5.97 -0.06 12.53
CA PHE A 136 6.82 -1.24 12.74
C PHE A 136 8.12 -0.88 13.46
N ARG A 137 8.70 0.29 13.17
CA ARG A 137 9.93 0.76 13.79
C ARG A 137 9.81 0.91 15.30
N ILE A 138 8.65 1.31 15.82
CA ILE A 138 8.42 1.34 17.28
C ILE A 138 8.67 -0.04 17.90
N LEU A 139 8.22 -1.13 17.26
CA LEU A 139 8.40 -2.47 17.81
C LEU A 139 9.89 -2.83 17.89
N LEU A 140 10.68 -2.40 16.91
CA LEU A 140 12.14 -2.57 16.90
C LEU A 140 12.83 -1.74 17.98
N THR A 141 12.34 -0.53 18.29
CA THR A 141 12.88 0.31 19.37
C THR A 141 12.90 -0.42 20.71
N PHE A 142 11.89 -1.25 21.01
CA PHE A 142 11.85 -2.05 22.24
C PHE A 142 12.79 -3.26 22.24
N MET A 143 13.32 -3.66 21.08
CA MET A 143 14.25 -4.79 20.95
C MET A 143 15.72 -4.39 20.99
N VAL A 144 16.04 -3.09 20.88
CA VAL A 144 17.42 -2.60 20.93
C VAL A 144 17.87 -2.48 22.38
N THR A 145 18.84 -3.30 22.78
CA THR A 145 19.53 -3.14 24.06
C THR A 145 20.58 -2.04 23.93
N PRO A 146 20.64 -1.05 24.85
CA PRO A 146 21.71 -0.06 24.84
C PRO A 146 23.04 -0.78 25.08
N ALA A 147 23.87 -0.88 24.03
CA ALA A 147 25.16 -1.52 24.11
C ALA A 147 26.20 -0.55 24.68
N GLY A 148 26.51 -0.71 25.98
CA GLY A 148 27.76 -0.26 26.61
C GLY A 148 28.23 1.16 26.28
N ALA A 149 27.37 2.16 26.45
CA ALA A 149 27.65 3.55 26.08
C ALA A 149 27.93 4.40 27.33
N ASP A 150 29.05 5.12 27.38
CA ASP A 150 29.35 6.21 28.34
C ASP A 150 28.46 7.46 28.12
N VAL A 151 27.29 7.27 27.53
CA VAL A 151 26.35 8.32 27.15
C VAL A 151 25.26 8.41 28.20
N PRO A 152 24.78 9.63 28.54
CA PRO A 152 23.77 9.77 29.58
C PRO A 152 22.47 9.02 29.28
N ASP A 153 22.02 8.18 30.21
CA ASP A 153 20.81 7.34 30.07
C ASP A 153 19.55 8.12 29.67
N TRP A 154 19.44 9.37 30.15
CA TRP A 154 18.31 10.24 29.83
C TRP A 154 18.22 10.57 28.35
N LEU A 155 19.34 10.56 27.61
CA LEU A 155 19.37 10.87 26.18
C LEU A 155 18.81 9.71 25.35
N PHE A 156 19.15 8.47 25.72
CA PHE A 156 18.53 7.27 25.14
C PHE A 156 17.04 7.18 25.44
N ALA A 157 16.65 7.47 26.69
CA ALA A 157 15.25 7.50 27.08
C ALA A 157 14.47 8.58 26.32
N ALA A 158 15.05 9.78 26.17
CA ALA A 158 14.45 10.87 25.40
C ALA A 158 14.27 10.50 23.92
N ASP A 159 15.27 9.89 23.30
CA ASP A 159 15.20 9.46 21.92
C ASP A 159 14.10 8.40 21.70
N GLY A 160 14.04 7.38 22.57
CA GLY A 160 13.00 6.36 22.52
C GLY A 160 11.58 6.93 22.70
N MET A 161 11.40 7.90 23.61
CA MET A 161 10.11 8.59 23.77
C MET A 161 9.69 9.33 22.50
N VAL A 162 10.62 10.04 21.85
CA VAL A 162 10.35 10.72 20.57
C VAL A 162 9.95 9.71 19.50
N GLN A 163 10.67 8.59 19.38
CA GLN A 163 10.32 7.55 18.40
C GLN A 163 8.93 6.95 18.63
N ILE A 164 8.53 6.71 19.89
CA ILE A 164 7.19 6.22 20.22
C ILE A 164 6.12 7.22 19.78
N LEU A 165 6.31 8.52 20.09
CA LEU A 165 5.38 9.57 19.67
C LEU A 165 5.27 9.67 18.14
N VAL A 166 6.40 9.59 17.44
CA VAL A 166 6.46 9.61 15.97
C VAL A 166 5.65 8.48 15.37
N GLY A 167 5.86 7.24 15.82
CA GLY A 167 5.15 6.12 15.22
C GLY A 167 3.67 6.06 15.62
N VAL A 168 3.28 6.51 16.82
CA VAL A 168 1.86 6.69 17.18
C VAL A 168 1.21 7.73 16.27
N ALA A 169 1.86 8.87 16.05
CA ALA A 169 1.38 9.90 15.14
C ALA A 169 1.28 9.38 13.69
N ALA A 170 2.25 8.57 13.24
CA ALA A 170 2.23 7.95 11.93
C ALA A 170 1.06 6.96 11.76
N VAL A 171 0.80 6.11 12.75
CA VAL A 171 -0.32 5.14 12.74
C VAL A 171 -1.67 5.86 12.80
N LEU A 172 -1.81 6.91 13.62
CA LEU A 172 -3.04 7.71 13.64
C LEU A 172 -3.25 8.42 12.29
N GLY A 173 -2.20 9.01 11.72
CA GLY A 173 -2.24 9.61 10.39
C GLY A 173 -2.64 8.60 9.32
N LEU A 174 -2.16 7.36 9.42
CA LEU A 174 -2.55 6.24 8.57
C LEU A 174 -4.05 5.95 8.66
N ILE A 175 -4.60 5.85 9.88
CA ILE A 175 -6.03 5.61 10.10
C ILE A 175 -6.88 6.71 9.47
N PHE A 176 -6.48 7.98 9.63
CA PHE A 176 -7.17 9.11 8.97
C PHE A 176 -6.99 9.11 7.46
N SER A 177 -5.89 8.57 6.94
CA SER A 177 -5.63 8.49 5.50
C SER A 177 -6.58 7.53 4.77
N VAL A 178 -7.08 6.50 5.45
CA VAL A 178 -7.98 5.47 4.87
C VAL A 178 -9.46 5.87 4.98
N ARG A 179 -9.80 6.96 5.66
CA ARG A 179 -11.19 7.43 5.75
C ARG A 179 -11.73 7.87 4.39
N ALA A 180 -13.01 7.56 4.14
CA ALA A 180 -13.70 7.85 2.88
C ALA A 180 -13.60 9.33 2.47
N GLU A 181 -13.68 10.26 3.41
CA GLU A 181 -13.50 11.70 3.18
C GLU A 181 -12.11 12.06 2.63
N THR A 182 -11.08 11.34 3.08
CA THR A 182 -9.70 11.53 2.62
C THR A 182 -9.48 10.92 1.24
N LEU A 183 -10.07 9.75 0.95
CA LEU A 183 -10.06 9.15 -0.39
C LEU A 183 -10.82 9.99 -1.42
N ASP A 184 -11.92 10.60 -1.01
CA ASP A 184 -12.71 11.50 -1.86
C ASP A 184 -11.91 12.80 -2.12
N TYR A 185 -11.19 13.31 -1.11
CA TYR A 185 -10.33 14.47 -1.25
C TYR A 185 -9.10 14.23 -2.17
N THR A 186 -8.58 13.01 -2.25
CA THR A 186 -7.42 12.65 -3.10
C THR A 186 -7.81 12.21 -4.51
N GLY A 187 -9.11 12.06 -4.81
CA GLY A 187 -9.62 11.60 -6.11
C GLY A 187 -9.47 10.10 -6.35
N GLU A 188 -9.08 9.32 -5.33
CA GLU A 188 -8.94 7.86 -5.48
C GLU A 188 -10.27 7.11 -5.36
N LEU A 189 -11.28 7.74 -4.75
CA LEU A 189 -12.62 7.15 -4.64
C LEU A 189 -13.34 7.05 -6.00
N GLU A 190 -13.09 8.00 -6.91
CA GLU A 190 -13.60 7.94 -8.29
C GLU A 190 -12.95 6.82 -9.09
N GLN A 191 -11.63 6.66 -8.99
CA GLN A 191 -10.91 5.55 -9.64
C GLN A 191 -11.37 4.17 -9.14
N MET A 192 -11.63 4.02 -7.84
CA MET A 192 -12.13 2.77 -7.28
C MET A 192 -13.55 2.44 -7.78
N ARG A 193 -14.42 3.44 -7.94
CA ARG A 193 -15.77 3.23 -8.49
C ARG A 193 -15.75 2.88 -9.98
N GLU A 194 -14.82 3.44 -10.75
CA GLU A 194 -14.63 3.06 -12.16
C GLU A 194 -14.10 1.63 -12.27
N LEU A 195 -13.09 1.29 -11.48
CA LEU A 195 -12.53 -0.06 -11.44
C LEU A 195 -13.56 -1.11 -11.00
N GLU A 196 -14.38 -0.81 -9.99
CA GLU A 196 -15.46 -1.69 -9.53
C GLU A 196 -16.51 -1.92 -10.62
N LYS A 197 -16.88 -0.87 -11.36
CA LYS A 197 -17.79 -1.00 -12.52
C LYS A 197 -17.17 -1.84 -13.63
N GLU A 198 -15.89 -1.66 -13.95
CA GLU A 198 -15.18 -2.49 -14.93
C GLU A 198 -15.10 -3.95 -14.48
N LEU A 199 -14.83 -4.20 -13.20
CA LEU A 199 -14.75 -5.55 -12.64
C LEU A 199 -16.12 -6.24 -12.66
N GLU A 200 -17.18 -5.52 -12.29
CA GLU A 200 -18.55 -5.99 -12.39
C GLU A 200 -18.93 -6.30 -13.84
N GLN A 201 -18.56 -5.44 -14.79
CA GLN A 201 -18.79 -5.68 -16.21
C GLN A 201 -18.05 -6.93 -16.68
N ALA A 202 -16.76 -7.06 -16.36
CA ALA A 202 -15.95 -8.22 -16.71
C ALA A 202 -16.49 -9.52 -16.06
N GLN A 203 -16.99 -9.46 -14.83
CA GLN A 203 -17.62 -10.61 -14.17
C GLN A 203 -18.96 -10.98 -14.82
N ARG A 204 -19.78 -9.99 -15.21
CA ARG A 204 -21.05 -10.21 -15.91
C ARG A 204 -20.82 -10.82 -17.29
N GLU A 205 -19.81 -10.34 -18.02
CA GLU A 205 -19.40 -10.92 -19.31
C GLU A 205 -18.88 -12.35 -19.16
N LYS A 206 -18.03 -12.62 -18.16
CA LYS A 206 -17.59 -13.99 -17.86
C LYS A 206 -18.75 -14.92 -17.53
N LYS A 207 -19.71 -14.46 -16.70
CA LYS A 207 -20.91 -15.26 -16.36
C LYS A 207 -21.76 -15.56 -17.60
N ARG A 208 -22.02 -14.54 -18.45
CA ARG A 208 -22.76 -14.73 -19.71
C ARG A 208 -22.05 -15.70 -20.66
N ALA A 209 -20.73 -15.55 -20.83
CA ALA A 209 -19.94 -16.45 -21.66
C ALA A 209 -19.93 -17.89 -21.11
N GLU A 210 -19.92 -18.06 -19.79
CA GLU A 210 -20.00 -19.39 -19.16
C GLU A 210 -21.39 -20.03 -19.32
N GLU A 211 -22.46 -19.23 -19.21
CA GLU A 211 -23.84 -19.68 -19.46
C GLU A 211 -24.07 -20.06 -20.92
N GLU A 212 -23.58 -19.28 -21.87
CA GLU A 212 -23.63 -19.61 -23.31
C GLU A 212 -22.80 -20.86 -23.63
N ARG A 213 -21.63 -21.02 -23.00
CA ARG A 213 -20.82 -22.24 -23.10
C ARG A 213 -21.51 -23.47 -22.51
N LYS A 214 -22.30 -23.31 -21.44
CA LYS A 214 -23.10 -24.40 -20.86
C LYS A 214 -24.27 -24.76 -21.77
N ARG A 215 -25.04 -23.77 -22.24
CA ARG A 215 -26.14 -23.98 -23.21
C ARG A 215 -25.66 -24.67 -24.49
N SER A 216 -24.59 -24.16 -25.11
CA SER A 216 -24.04 -24.78 -26.32
C SER A 216 -23.53 -26.21 -26.08
N LYS A 217 -22.96 -26.52 -24.91
CA LYS A 217 -22.59 -27.91 -24.54
C LYS A 217 -23.81 -28.81 -24.34
N ASP A 218 -24.87 -28.31 -23.71
CA ASP A 218 -26.10 -29.05 -23.47
C ASP A 218 -26.87 -29.29 -24.77
N ASP A 219 -26.97 -28.29 -25.65
CA ASP A 219 -27.57 -28.42 -26.99
C ASP A 219 -26.78 -29.42 -27.85
N GLN A 220 -25.45 -29.38 -27.80
CA GLN A 220 -24.59 -30.31 -28.54
C GLN A 220 -24.67 -31.74 -27.98
N ARG A 221 -24.86 -31.92 -26.66
CA ARG A 221 -25.13 -33.22 -26.04
C ARG A 221 -26.51 -33.75 -26.41
N GLY A 222 -27.55 -32.92 -26.34
CA GLY A 222 -28.92 -33.29 -26.71
C GLY A 222 -29.04 -33.70 -28.18
N ASN A 223 -28.38 -32.97 -29.09
CA ASN A 223 -28.40 -33.29 -30.52
C ASN A 223 -27.63 -34.60 -30.84
N ARG A 224 -26.50 -34.86 -30.14
CA ARG A 224 -25.79 -36.14 -30.26
C ARG A 224 -26.62 -37.33 -29.77
N ASP A 225 -27.34 -37.17 -28.66
CA ASP A 225 -28.13 -38.26 -28.07
C ASP A 225 -29.40 -38.54 -28.89
N GLY A 226 -30.05 -37.48 -29.40
CA GLY A 226 -31.16 -37.57 -30.35
C GLY A 226 -30.77 -38.27 -31.64
N SER A 227 -29.66 -37.87 -32.27
CA SER A 227 -29.16 -38.51 -33.49
C SER A 227 -28.79 -39.99 -33.29
N LYS A 228 -28.31 -40.35 -32.09
CA LYS A 228 -27.96 -41.74 -31.74
C LYS A 228 -29.20 -42.62 -31.56
N ARG A 229 -30.25 -42.10 -30.89
CA ARG A 229 -31.56 -42.77 -30.76
C ARG A 229 -32.26 -42.95 -32.10
N ASP A 230 -32.21 -41.93 -32.96
CA ASP A 230 -32.89 -41.99 -34.26
C ASP A 230 -32.20 -42.99 -35.21
N ARG A 231 -30.86 -43.10 -35.13
CA ARG A 231 -30.10 -44.17 -35.82
C ARG A 231 -30.45 -45.57 -35.31
N THR A 232 -30.58 -45.77 -33.99
CA THR A 232 -30.91 -47.09 -33.41
C THR A 232 -32.32 -47.52 -33.79
N ASN A 233 -33.28 -46.60 -33.70
CA ASN A 233 -34.67 -46.87 -34.06
C ASN A 233 -34.84 -47.18 -35.56
N ARG A 234 -34.02 -46.56 -36.42
CA ARG A 234 -33.99 -46.85 -37.86
C ARG A 234 -33.37 -48.22 -38.17
N THR A 235 -32.33 -48.65 -37.46
CA THR A 235 -31.75 -49.99 -37.63
C THR A 235 -32.67 -51.10 -37.12
N ASP A 236 -33.39 -50.87 -36.01
CA ASP A 236 -34.33 -51.85 -35.46
C ASP A 236 -35.55 -52.04 -36.37
N ARG A 237 -35.99 -50.96 -37.05
CA ARG A 237 -37.11 -51.03 -38.00
C ARG A 237 -36.76 -51.77 -39.29
N VAL A 238 -35.51 -51.66 -39.77
CA VAL A 238 -35.00 -52.39 -40.95
C VAL A 238 -34.78 -53.86 -40.63
N GLY A 239 -34.29 -54.20 -39.43
CA GLY A 239 -34.11 -55.60 -39.03
C GLY A 239 -35.42 -56.37 -38.83
N ARG A 240 -36.53 -55.67 -38.53
CA ARG A 240 -37.85 -56.28 -38.34
C ARG A 240 -38.57 -56.57 -39.67
N SER A 241 -38.37 -55.73 -40.70
CA SER A 241 -38.91 -55.97 -42.05
C SER A 241 -38.25 -57.15 -42.76
N ASP A 242 -36.97 -57.42 -42.51
CA ASP A 242 -36.26 -58.55 -43.13
C ASP A 242 -36.62 -59.92 -42.52
N GLN A 243 -37.28 -59.94 -41.36
CA GLN A 243 -37.65 -61.16 -40.64
C GLN A 243 -39.08 -61.63 -40.95
N GLU A 244 -39.95 -60.75 -41.44
CA GLU A 244 -41.32 -61.08 -41.87
C GLU A 244 -41.37 -61.65 -43.30
N ASP A 245 -40.36 -61.40 -44.13
CA ASP A 245 -40.29 -61.87 -45.52
C ASP A 245 -39.67 -63.28 -45.68
N LYS A 246 -39.45 -64.01 -44.58
CA LYS A 246 -38.80 -65.34 -44.55
C LYS A 246 -39.64 -66.45 -43.87
N ARG A 247 -40.96 -66.28 -43.73
CA ARG A 247 -41.85 -67.33 -43.22
C ARG A 247 -42.92 -67.73 -44.22
#